data_AF-A0AAQ3JUJ0-F1
#
_entry.id   AF-A0AAQ3JUJ0-F1
#
_cell.length_a   1.000
_cell.length_b   1.000
_cell.length_c   1.000
_cell.angle_alpha   90.00
_cell.angle_beta   90.00
_cell.angle_gamma   90.00
#
_symmetry.space_group_name_H-M   'P 1'
#
loop_
_entity.id
_entity.type
_entity.pdbx_description
1 polymer ?
#
loop_
_entity_poly.entity_id
_entity_poly.type
_entity_poly.pdbx_seq_one_letter_code
_entity_poly.pdbx_strand_id
1 'polypeptide(L)'
;MAGQTLPDTDLDFRSLSDDAWYSVRLVVEGKAALRVMYCNFSSDLDEMYHGDGFAALREVEDFKTRFRVPSTQLQDEDCWRVNKGTVVCASHTFGETDVRFYDAIVDSVMRSGHVNVDGESICRCTFMVRWQHGPLTGETTPTTVQDICLVQSRSPQNLTLDKFLEFSRKRFAIRSKPTNVQTIKRNKEPILDVSNAKDTKGTSHQSSGLEMRFPNVEEPLAKPINPEANCLGLWIDNLEKDLCPDIMTDFIYEHTSIHVQLELSQSIIPAMCHGGVVTVKTEKQAKRLIDFLLDSAHIVISSKGRPWFFKEDWRQMCKGTVPRHEQHKPVQNKGQQDDSRLRLTHRGTKEYERAKELQNLHSQYHNHVERLYLKLQSEERKLMLRRG
;
A
#
# COMPACT_ATOMS: atom_id res chain seq x y z
N MET A 1 7.95 31.21 -19.68
CA MET A 1 9.08 30.59 -18.96
C MET A 1 8.68 30.41 -17.51
N ALA A 2 8.17 29.24 -17.15
CA ALA A 2 7.89 28.86 -15.77
C ALA A 2 9.06 27.96 -15.34
N GLY A 3 9.78 28.37 -14.29
CA GLY A 3 10.98 27.70 -13.82
C GLY A 3 10.68 26.29 -13.35
N GLN A 4 11.22 25.30 -14.06
CA GLN A 4 11.41 23.96 -13.52
C GLN A 4 12.38 24.10 -12.36
N THR A 5 11.87 24.04 -11.13
CA THR A 5 12.70 23.78 -9.96
C THR A 5 13.03 22.31 -10.05
N LEU A 6 14.29 21.98 -10.36
CA LEU A 6 14.82 20.61 -10.29
C LEU A 6 14.39 20.01 -8.93
N PRO A 7 13.91 18.75 -8.87
CA PRO A 7 13.62 18.13 -7.59
C PRO A 7 14.90 18.14 -6.76
N ASP A 8 14.81 18.81 -5.62
CA ASP A 8 15.82 18.88 -4.57
C ASP A 8 16.19 17.44 -4.16
N THR A 9 17.45 17.21 -3.83
CA THR A 9 18.11 15.90 -3.70
C THR A 9 17.26 14.84 -3.00
N ASP A 10 17.23 13.60 -3.52
CA ASP A 10 16.52 12.47 -2.89
C ASP A 10 17.01 12.28 -1.44
N LEU A 11 16.07 12.16 -0.49
CA LEU A 11 16.33 11.90 0.93
C LEU A 11 15.81 10.52 1.32
N ASP A 12 16.30 9.93 2.40
CA ASP A 12 15.57 8.84 3.07
C ASP A 12 14.64 9.43 4.13
N PHE A 13 13.40 8.94 4.18
CA PHE A 13 12.39 9.27 5.17
C PHE A 13 11.93 8.01 5.90
N ARG A 14 11.82 8.09 7.22
CA ARG A 14 11.26 7.02 8.05
C ARG A 14 9.76 7.20 8.21
N SER A 15 8.95 6.32 7.63
CA SER A 15 7.48 6.42 7.66
C SER A 15 6.94 6.27 9.09
N LEU A 16 5.86 6.99 9.41
CA LEU A 16 5.12 6.81 10.67
C LEU A 16 4.30 5.52 10.69
N SER A 17 3.95 4.98 9.52
CA SER A 17 3.02 3.85 9.41
C SER A 17 3.65 2.52 9.83
N ASP A 18 4.92 2.31 9.47
CA ASP A 18 5.61 1.05 9.67
C ASP A 18 7.05 1.19 10.18
N ASP A 19 7.51 2.43 10.41
CA ASP A 19 8.85 2.79 10.89
C ASP A 19 10.01 2.36 9.97
N ALA A 20 9.71 2.02 8.71
CA ALA A 20 10.70 1.70 7.68
C ALA A 20 11.22 2.96 6.98
N TRP A 21 12.44 2.87 6.44
CA TRP A 21 13.08 3.91 5.65
C TRP A 21 12.79 3.76 4.17
N TYR A 22 12.42 4.86 3.53
CA TYR A 22 12.13 4.94 2.10
C TYR A 22 12.81 6.15 1.47
N SER A 23 13.26 6.03 0.24
CA SER A 23 13.72 7.20 -0.51
C SER A 23 12.52 8.08 -0.89
N VAL A 24 12.64 9.40 -0.74
CA VAL A 24 11.58 10.37 -0.94
C VAL A 24 12.07 11.63 -1.66
N ARG A 25 11.10 12.32 -2.28
CA ARG A 25 11.22 13.69 -2.75
C ARG A 25 10.26 14.58 -1.98
N LEU A 26 10.66 15.83 -1.81
CA LEU A 26 9.91 16.79 -1.01
C LEU A 26 9.40 17.93 -1.88
N VAL A 27 8.15 18.31 -1.67
CA VAL A 27 7.55 19.51 -2.25
C VAL A 27 6.78 20.25 -1.17
N VAL A 28 6.91 21.58 -1.13
CA VAL A 28 6.02 22.41 -0.32
C VAL A 28 4.82 22.80 -1.17
N GLU A 29 3.63 22.37 -0.75
CA GLU A 29 2.36 22.73 -1.36
C GLU A 29 1.67 23.88 -0.60
N GLY A 30 1.12 24.82 -1.36
CA GLY A 30 0.50 26.03 -0.81
C GLY A 30 1.50 26.87 -0.02
N LYS A 31 1.11 27.31 1.19
CA LYS A 31 1.95 28.18 2.04
C LYS A 31 2.68 27.43 3.16
N ALA A 32 2.30 26.19 3.45
CA ALA A 32 2.60 25.59 4.76
C ALA A 32 2.54 24.06 4.83
N ALA A 33 2.25 23.36 3.72
CA ALA A 33 2.16 21.90 3.73
C ALA A 33 3.40 21.30 3.06
N LEU A 34 4.06 20.36 3.72
CA LEU A 34 5.10 19.53 3.13
C LEU A 34 4.47 18.24 2.63
N ARG A 35 4.64 17.99 1.34
CA ARG A 35 4.33 16.71 0.71
C ARG A 35 5.60 15.87 0.68
N VAL A 36 5.54 14.69 1.28
CA VAL A 36 6.58 13.67 1.26
C VAL A 36 6.19 12.66 0.19
N MET A 37 6.92 12.65 -0.92
CA MET A 37 6.64 11.80 -2.07
C MET A 37 7.55 10.58 -2.07
N TYR A 38 6.99 9.39 -1.99
CA TYR A 38 7.77 8.16 -1.95
C TYR A 38 8.31 7.79 -3.34
N CYS A 39 9.64 7.68 -3.47
CA CYS A 39 10.28 7.34 -4.73
C CYS A 39 9.90 5.91 -5.14
N ASN A 40 9.49 5.74 -6.41
CA ASN A 40 9.02 4.47 -6.98
C ASN A 40 7.65 3.98 -6.45
N PHE A 41 6.96 4.80 -5.67
CA PHE A 41 5.60 4.54 -5.21
C PHE A 41 4.60 5.48 -5.89
N SER A 42 3.31 5.13 -5.85
CA SER A 42 2.25 6.02 -6.34
C SER A 42 2.16 7.25 -5.45
N SER A 43 1.80 8.38 -6.06
CA SER A 43 1.50 9.62 -5.34
C SER A 43 0.35 9.50 -4.33
N ASP A 44 -0.45 8.43 -4.41
CA ASP A 44 -1.54 8.13 -3.47
C ASP A 44 -1.03 7.72 -2.08
N LEU A 45 0.25 7.31 -1.99
CA LEU A 45 0.93 7.00 -0.73
C LEU A 45 1.69 8.21 -0.17
N ASP A 46 1.68 9.35 -0.87
CA ASP A 46 2.37 10.53 -0.41
C ASP A 46 1.77 11.02 0.92
N GLU A 47 2.65 11.39 1.85
CA GLU A 47 2.23 11.87 3.16
C GLU A 47 2.23 13.41 3.18
N MET A 48 1.15 13.98 3.72
CA MET A 48 0.97 15.43 3.83
C MET A 48 1.14 15.89 5.28
N TYR A 49 2.08 16.81 5.49
CA TYR A 49 2.39 17.37 6.79
C TYR A 49 2.15 18.88 6.81
N HIS A 50 1.28 19.34 7.70
CA HIS A 50 0.98 20.76 7.86
C HIS A 50 1.87 21.39 8.94
N GLY A 51 2.51 22.52 8.63
CA GLY A 51 3.42 23.19 9.55
C GLY A 51 2.76 23.77 10.81
N ASP A 52 1.43 23.87 10.84
CA ASP A 52 0.63 24.22 12.02
C ASP A 52 -0.01 23.00 12.72
N GLY A 53 0.19 21.79 12.19
CA GLY A 53 -0.35 20.55 12.74
C GLY A 53 0.41 20.00 13.94
N PHE A 54 1.63 20.48 14.19
CA PHE A 54 2.42 20.07 15.35
C PHE A 54 1.84 20.67 16.65
N ALA A 55 1.84 19.89 17.74
CA ALA A 55 1.34 20.32 19.05
C ALA A 55 2.42 20.99 19.91
N ALA A 56 3.70 20.64 19.72
CA ALA A 56 4.85 21.22 20.43
C ALA A 56 6.10 21.36 19.55
N LEU A 57 7.02 22.26 19.94
CA LEU A 57 8.31 22.45 19.23
C LEU A 57 9.14 21.16 19.15
N ARG A 58 9.08 20.31 20.18
CA ARG A 58 9.75 19.00 20.19
C ARG A 58 9.31 18.11 19.04
N GLU A 59 8.03 18.15 18.64
CA GLU A 59 7.50 17.31 17.56
C GLU A 59 8.06 17.74 16.20
N VAL A 60 8.40 19.03 16.04
CA VAL A 60 9.08 19.53 14.83
C VAL A 60 10.51 18.98 14.76
N GLU A 61 11.21 18.93 15.89
CA GLU A 61 12.56 18.36 15.94
C GLU A 61 12.54 16.84 15.78
N ASP A 62 11.58 16.14 16.40
CA ASP A 62 11.37 14.69 16.23
C ASP A 62 11.04 14.38 14.76
N PHE A 63 10.18 15.17 14.13
CA PHE A 63 9.88 15.05 12.70
C PHE A 63 11.12 15.23 11.83
N LYS A 64 11.98 16.21 12.14
CA LYS A 64 13.26 16.39 11.44
C LYS A 64 14.14 15.13 11.52
N THR A 65 14.14 14.40 12.65
CA THR A 65 14.95 13.17 12.79
C THR A 65 14.48 12.02 11.90
N ARG A 66 13.28 12.10 11.32
CA ARG A 66 12.77 11.11 10.35
C ARG A 66 13.35 11.30 8.95
N PHE A 67 14.19 12.30 8.71
CA PHE A 67 14.87 12.51 7.42
C PHE A 67 16.38 12.33 7.54
N ARG A 68 17.00 11.73 6.54
CA ARG A 68 18.45 11.63 6.43
C ARG A 68 18.94 11.61 4.99
N VAL A 69 20.24 11.72 4.82
CA VAL A 69 20.90 11.47 3.52
C VAL A 69 20.74 9.99 3.16
N PRO A 70 20.46 9.63 1.90
CA PRO A 70 20.27 8.24 1.51
C PRO A 70 21.41 7.33 1.96
N SER A 71 21.03 6.17 2.50
CA SER A 71 21.97 5.15 2.91
C SER A 71 22.66 4.53 1.69
N THR A 72 23.91 4.12 1.83
CA THR A 72 24.69 3.58 0.70
C THR A 72 24.89 2.08 0.85
N GLN A 73 24.56 1.30 -0.19
CA GLN A 73 24.75 -0.14 -0.19
C GLN A 73 26.19 -0.53 0.20
N LEU A 74 26.33 -1.41 1.20
CA LEU A 74 27.61 -1.98 1.56
C LEU A 74 28.10 -2.86 0.41
N GLN A 75 29.31 -2.58 -0.09
CA GLN A 75 29.96 -3.43 -1.09
C GLN A 75 30.74 -4.55 -0.41
N ASP A 76 30.94 -5.67 -1.11
CA ASP A 76 31.64 -6.84 -0.57
C ASP A 76 33.04 -6.50 -0.06
N GLU A 77 33.82 -5.80 -0.87
CA GLU A 77 35.17 -5.29 -0.52
C GLU A 77 35.19 -4.31 0.66
N ASP A 78 34.05 -3.70 0.97
CA ASP A 78 33.89 -2.71 2.04
C ASP A 78 33.38 -3.32 3.35
N CYS A 79 33.18 -4.63 3.42
CA CYS A 79 32.61 -5.31 4.58
C CYS A 79 33.36 -5.01 5.89
N TRP A 80 34.66 -4.71 5.82
CA TRP A 80 35.53 -4.35 6.95
C TRP A 80 35.11 -3.05 7.65
N ARG A 81 34.36 -2.17 6.97
CA ARG A 81 33.85 -0.90 7.52
C ARG A 81 32.78 -1.10 8.58
N VAL A 82 32.07 -2.24 8.56
CA VAL A 82 31.01 -2.58 9.52
C VAL A 82 31.61 -3.36 10.67
N ASN A 83 31.53 -2.83 11.89
CA ASN A 83 32.06 -3.43 13.11
C ASN A 83 30.98 -3.46 14.20
N LYS A 84 31.26 -4.16 15.31
CA LYS A 84 30.38 -4.12 16.48
C LYS A 84 30.13 -2.66 16.90
N GLY A 85 28.87 -2.32 17.13
CA GLY A 85 28.41 -0.98 17.48
C GLY A 85 28.09 -0.07 16.29
N THR A 86 28.40 -0.47 15.06
CA THR A 86 28.01 0.30 13.86
C THR A 86 26.49 0.26 13.71
N VAL A 87 25.87 1.44 13.53
CA VAL A 87 24.46 1.55 13.11
C VAL A 87 24.41 1.39 11.60
N VAL A 88 23.57 0.48 11.14
CA VAL A 88 23.35 0.15 9.74
C VAL A 88 21.85 0.24 9.42
N CYS A 89 21.54 0.47 8.16
CA CYS A 89 20.19 0.32 7.64
C CYS A 89 20.12 -1.08 7.01
N ALA A 90 19.42 -2.01 7.66
CA ALA A 90 19.35 -3.40 7.23
C ALA A 90 17.99 -3.70 6.58
N SER A 91 18.00 -4.54 5.55
CA SER A 91 16.78 -5.05 4.93
C SER A 91 16.20 -6.21 5.75
N HIS A 92 14.88 -6.25 5.82
CA HIS A 92 14.13 -7.41 6.27
C HIS A 92 13.03 -7.73 5.26
N THR A 93 12.90 -9.00 4.91
CA THR A 93 11.90 -9.47 3.96
C THR A 93 10.69 -10.02 4.71
N PHE A 94 9.54 -9.38 4.53
CA PHE A 94 8.25 -9.90 4.91
C PHE A 94 7.63 -10.69 3.75
N GLY A 95 7.35 -11.96 3.97
CA GLY A 95 6.86 -12.84 2.89
C GLY A 95 7.92 -13.03 1.80
N GLU A 96 7.49 -13.00 0.53
CA GLU A 96 8.38 -13.32 -0.61
C GLU A 96 8.96 -12.08 -1.31
N THR A 97 8.34 -10.90 -1.18
CA THR A 97 8.68 -9.72 -2.00
C THR A 97 8.72 -8.39 -1.26
N ASP A 98 8.21 -8.32 -0.02
CA ASP A 98 8.14 -7.06 0.73
C ASP A 98 9.44 -6.87 1.51
N VAL A 99 10.40 -6.18 0.89
CA VAL A 99 11.68 -5.84 1.52
C VAL A 99 11.58 -4.44 2.09
N ARG A 100 11.76 -4.34 3.40
CA ARG A 100 11.75 -3.05 4.12
C ARG A 100 13.06 -2.83 4.82
N PHE A 101 13.40 -1.58 5.02
CA PHE A 101 14.68 -1.16 5.55
C PHE A 101 14.51 -0.50 6.91
N TYR A 102 15.24 -0.99 7.91
CA TYR A 102 15.19 -0.48 9.28
C TYR A 102 16.58 -0.24 9.82
N ASP A 103 16.72 0.68 10.77
CA ASP A 103 18.00 0.79 11.47
C ASP A 103 18.19 -0.37 12.44
N ALA A 104 19.42 -0.87 12.46
CA ALA A 104 19.88 -1.88 13.38
C ALA A 104 21.31 -1.56 13.82
N ILE A 105 21.67 -2.00 15.02
CA ILE A 105 23.05 -1.91 15.51
C ILE A 105 23.72 -3.28 15.36
N VAL A 106 24.93 -3.29 14.82
CA VAL A 106 25.71 -4.53 14.68
C VAL A 106 26.18 -4.98 16.06
N ASP A 107 25.70 -6.14 16.52
CA ASP A 107 26.07 -6.69 17.82
C ASP A 107 27.36 -7.52 17.77
N SER A 108 27.56 -8.26 16.68
CA SER A 108 28.79 -9.00 16.42
C SER A 108 28.98 -9.27 14.93
N VAL A 109 30.22 -9.56 14.53
CA VAL A 109 30.57 -9.86 13.13
C VAL A 109 31.35 -11.17 13.08
N MET A 110 30.81 -12.14 12.34
CA MET A 110 31.49 -13.37 11.99
C MET A 110 32.23 -13.16 10.66
N ARG A 111 33.52 -12.85 10.76
CA ARG A 111 34.38 -12.60 9.59
C ARG A 111 34.68 -13.91 8.87
N SER A 112 34.57 -13.89 7.55
CA SER A 112 34.95 -15.00 6.67
C SER A 112 35.77 -14.46 5.49
N GLY A 113 36.58 -15.32 4.89
CA GLY A 113 37.26 -15.01 3.63
C GLY A 113 36.26 -14.77 2.50
N HIS A 114 36.68 -13.94 1.55
CA HIS A 114 35.91 -13.70 0.32
C HIS A 114 36.21 -14.80 -0.69
N VAL A 115 35.26 -15.04 -1.59
CA VAL A 115 35.44 -15.96 -2.71
C VAL A 115 35.28 -15.22 -4.02
N ASN A 116 36.15 -15.52 -4.99
CA ASN A 116 36.00 -14.97 -6.32
C ASN A 116 35.10 -15.91 -7.14
N VAL A 117 33.99 -15.38 -7.65
CA VAL A 117 33.07 -16.08 -8.57
C VAL A 117 32.97 -15.21 -9.80
N ASP A 118 33.30 -15.77 -10.97
CA ASP A 118 33.25 -15.07 -12.27
C ASP A 118 34.01 -13.72 -12.32
N GLY A 119 35.03 -13.55 -11.48
CA GLY A 119 35.83 -12.33 -11.39
C GLY A 119 35.34 -11.31 -10.35
N GLU A 120 34.21 -11.58 -9.68
CA GLU A 120 33.66 -10.74 -8.61
C GLU A 120 33.98 -11.34 -7.23
N SER A 121 34.40 -10.49 -6.29
CA SER A 121 34.73 -10.88 -4.91
C SER A 121 33.47 -10.86 -4.05
N ILE A 122 32.96 -12.03 -3.70
CA ILE A 122 31.76 -12.18 -2.89
C ILE A 122 32.14 -12.31 -1.41
N CYS A 123 31.57 -11.44 -0.57
CA CYS A 123 31.78 -11.50 0.86
C CYS A 123 30.95 -12.62 1.49
N ARG A 124 31.55 -13.37 2.42
CA ARG A 124 30.87 -14.41 3.22
C ARG A 124 30.75 -14.05 4.70
N CYS A 125 30.99 -12.79 5.07
CA CYS A 125 30.80 -12.34 6.44
C CYS A 125 29.33 -12.41 6.83
N THR A 126 29.05 -12.78 8.08
CA THR A 126 27.72 -12.68 8.67
C THR A 126 27.74 -11.64 9.77
N PHE A 127 26.79 -10.71 9.73
CA PHE A 127 26.64 -9.65 10.72
C PHE A 127 25.42 -9.98 11.57
N MET A 128 25.60 -10.05 12.90
CA MET A 128 24.46 -10.13 13.80
C MET A 128 23.99 -8.72 14.08
N VAL A 129 22.77 -8.39 13.65
CA VAL A 129 22.19 -7.05 13.81
C VAL A 129 21.06 -7.09 14.80
N ARG A 130 21.01 -6.10 15.69
CA ARG A 130 19.90 -5.90 16.63
C ARG A 130 19.06 -4.73 16.16
N TRP A 131 17.80 -4.99 15.85
CA TRP A 131 16.89 -4.00 15.28
C TRP A 131 16.58 -2.88 16.28
N GLN A 132 16.68 -1.62 15.84
CA GLN A 132 16.34 -0.44 16.65
C GLN A 132 14.90 0.02 16.42
N HIS A 133 14.35 -0.30 15.25
CA HIS A 133 13.07 0.18 14.75
C HIS A 133 12.30 -0.95 14.05
N GLY A 134 11.01 -0.71 13.80
CA GLY A 134 10.15 -1.67 13.10
C GLY A 134 9.68 -2.85 13.97
N PRO A 135 9.04 -3.85 13.35
CA PRO A 135 8.36 -4.94 14.08
C PRO A 135 9.30 -5.90 14.80
N LEU A 136 10.59 -5.89 14.46
CA LEU A 136 11.61 -6.75 15.08
C LEU A 136 12.42 -6.02 16.17
N THR A 137 12.00 -4.83 16.59
CA THR A 137 12.74 -3.99 17.54
C THR A 137 13.21 -4.79 18.77
N GLY A 138 14.51 -4.75 19.03
CA GLY A 138 15.16 -5.46 20.13
C GLY A 138 15.62 -6.89 19.79
N GLU A 139 15.04 -7.53 18.77
CA GLU A 139 15.48 -8.84 18.30
C GLU A 139 16.85 -8.76 17.61
N THR A 140 17.57 -9.88 17.60
CA THR A 140 18.87 -9.99 16.94
C THR A 140 18.81 -11.06 15.85
N THR A 141 19.14 -10.71 14.61
CA THR A 141 19.09 -11.61 13.46
C THR A 141 20.41 -11.61 12.70
N PRO A 142 20.79 -12.73 12.06
CA PRO A 142 21.90 -12.75 11.13
C PRO A 142 21.53 -12.02 9.83
N THR A 143 22.50 -11.35 9.23
CA THR A 143 22.37 -10.71 7.92
C THR A 143 23.71 -10.73 7.17
N THR A 144 23.70 -10.35 5.89
CA THR A 144 24.87 -10.40 4.99
C THR A 144 25.11 -9.04 4.33
N VAL A 145 26.18 -8.91 3.54
CA VAL A 145 26.56 -7.63 2.91
C VAL A 145 25.45 -7.09 2.00
N GLN A 146 24.80 -7.96 1.22
CA GLN A 146 23.73 -7.57 0.29
C GLN A 146 22.52 -6.92 1.00
N ASP A 147 22.35 -7.22 2.29
CA ASP A 147 21.20 -6.83 3.11
C ASP A 147 21.52 -5.62 4.01
N ILE A 148 22.69 -4.98 3.84
CA ILE A 148 23.17 -3.86 4.65
C ILE A 148 23.45 -2.63 3.79
N CYS A 149 22.89 -1.51 4.21
CA CYS A 149 23.27 -0.17 3.79
C CYS A 149 23.97 0.59 4.93
N LEU A 150 25.01 1.34 4.60
CA LEU A 150 25.72 2.23 5.51
C LEU A 150 24.93 3.52 5.72
N VAL A 151 24.58 3.79 6.97
CA VAL A 151 23.95 5.06 7.38
C VAL A 151 24.99 6.17 7.33
N GLN A 152 24.67 7.28 6.66
CA GLN A 152 25.55 8.43 6.59
C GLN A 152 25.36 9.34 7.80
N SER A 153 26.46 9.78 8.42
CA SER A 153 26.44 10.69 9.57
C SER A 153 26.20 12.16 9.20
N ARG A 154 26.02 12.46 7.92
CA ARG A 154 25.81 13.82 7.42
C ARG A 154 24.36 14.24 7.66
N SER A 155 24.17 15.48 8.10
CA SER A 155 22.82 16.06 8.14
C SER A 155 22.26 16.20 6.73
N PRO A 156 20.97 15.89 6.49
CA PRO A 156 20.34 16.14 5.21
C PRO A 156 20.39 17.65 4.92
N GLN A 157 20.91 18.03 3.75
CA GLN A 157 20.85 19.39 3.23
C GLN A 157 19.76 19.41 2.16
N ASN A 158 18.58 19.92 2.51
CA ASN A 158 17.45 19.99 1.59
C ASN A 158 16.68 21.27 1.88
N LEU A 159 16.68 22.20 0.92
CA LEU A 159 16.13 23.54 1.08
C LEU A 159 14.61 23.50 1.30
N THR A 160 13.94 22.51 0.71
CA THR A 160 12.49 22.31 0.88
C THR A 160 12.16 21.91 2.31
N LEU A 161 12.87 20.92 2.86
CA LEU A 161 12.72 20.50 4.26
C LEU A 161 13.06 21.65 5.22
N ASP A 162 14.17 22.34 5.00
CA ASP A 162 14.62 23.43 5.86
C ASP A 162 13.60 24.57 5.93
N LYS A 163 13.04 24.98 4.79
CA LYS A 163 11.97 26.00 4.72
C LYS A 163 10.73 25.57 5.48
N PHE A 164 10.30 24.31 5.33
CA PHE A 164 9.14 23.79 6.04
C PHE A 164 9.35 23.75 7.56
N LEU A 165 10.51 23.27 8.01
CA LEU A 165 10.84 23.23 9.43
C LEU A 165 10.95 24.64 10.03
N GLU A 166 11.57 25.58 9.32
CA GLU A 166 11.65 26.98 9.75
C GLU A 166 10.25 27.61 9.88
N PHE A 167 9.38 27.38 8.89
CA PHE A 167 7.99 27.83 8.94
C PHE A 167 7.26 27.25 10.16
N SER A 168 7.38 25.94 10.39
CA SER A 168 6.72 25.24 11.50
C SER A 168 7.18 25.79 12.86
N ARG A 169 8.50 26.00 13.04
CA ARG A 169 9.06 26.62 14.26
C ARG A 169 8.55 28.05 14.48
N LYS A 170 8.51 28.87 13.42
CA LYS A 170 7.99 30.25 13.50
C LYS A 170 6.53 30.27 13.92
N ARG A 171 5.72 29.31 13.46
CA ARG A 171 4.30 29.25 13.84
C ARG A 171 4.10 28.98 15.32
N PHE A 172 4.89 28.09 15.91
CA PHE A 172 4.90 27.91 17.36
C PHE A 172 5.25 29.18 18.11
N ALA A 173 6.31 29.88 17.72
CA ALA A 173 6.73 31.12 18.36
C ALA A 173 5.66 32.22 18.32
N ILE A 174 4.78 32.22 17.31
CA ILE A 174 3.63 33.12 17.22
C ILE A 174 2.50 32.66 18.14
N ARG A 175 2.18 31.36 18.17
CA ARG A 175 1.12 30.78 19.03
C ARG A 175 1.45 30.89 20.53
N SER A 176 2.73 30.87 20.88
CA SER A 176 3.21 30.97 22.26
C SER A 176 3.32 32.40 22.78
N LYS A 177 3.14 33.43 21.94
CA LYS A 177 3.07 34.81 22.43
C LYS A 177 1.71 35.04 23.08
N PRO A 178 1.64 35.49 24.35
CA PRO A 178 0.37 35.86 24.94
C PRO A 178 -0.22 37.01 24.12
N THR A 179 -1.38 36.76 23.53
CA THR A 179 -2.19 37.84 22.94
C THR A 179 -2.59 38.72 24.11
N ASN A 180 -2.16 39.99 24.10
CA ASN A 180 -2.50 40.97 25.11
C ASN A 180 -3.99 41.32 24.95
N VAL A 181 -4.87 40.43 25.41
CA VAL A 181 -6.31 40.68 25.49
C VAL A 181 -6.50 41.60 26.68
N GLN A 182 -6.82 42.86 26.40
CA GLN A 182 -7.20 43.83 27.41
C GLN A 182 -8.35 43.26 28.25
N THR A 183 -8.04 43.03 29.52
CA THR A 183 -8.96 42.58 30.55
C THR A 183 -10.04 43.63 30.79
N ILE A 184 -11.23 43.47 30.20
CA ILE A 184 -12.43 44.13 30.75
C ILE A 184 -12.86 43.32 31.97
N LYS A 185 -12.58 43.89 33.15
CA LYS A 185 -13.08 43.42 34.44
C LYS A 185 -14.62 43.49 34.44
N ARG A 186 -15.29 42.38 34.74
CA ARG A 186 -16.65 42.39 35.30
C ARG A 186 -16.75 41.38 36.44
N ASN A 187 -17.43 41.83 37.48
CA ASN A 187 -17.38 41.35 38.86
C ASN A 187 -17.97 39.94 39.06
N LYS A 188 -17.48 39.27 40.13
CA LYS A 188 -18.08 38.08 40.79
C LYS A 188 -19.46 38.46 41.38
N GLU A 189 -20.48 37.60 41.56
CA GLU A 189 -20.65 36.28 42.23
C GLU A 189 -22.11 35.77 41.95
N PRO A 190 -22.65 34.65 42.51
CA PRO A 190 -22.13 33.27 42.65
C PRO A 190 -23.15 32.13 42.32
N ILE A 191 -22.62 30.89 42.21
CA ILE A 191 -23.17 29.54 42.55
C ILE A 191 -24.46 29.00 41.86
N LEU A 192 -24.36 27.77 41.31
CA LEU A 192 -25.20 26.60 41.67
C LEU A 192 -24.59 25.28 41.15
N ASP A 193 -24.26 24.41 42.12
CA ASP A 193 -23.96 22.97 41.97
C ASP A 193 -25.15 22.22 41.38
N VAL A 194 -24.91 21.26 40.47
CA VAL A 194 -25.56 19.93 40.49
C VAL A 194 -24.62 18.90 39.87
N SER A 195 -24.28 17.91 40.68
CA SER A 195 -23.66 16.62 40.37
C SER A 195 -24.64 15.67 39.64
N ASN A 196 -24.14 14.81 38.74
CA ASN A 196 -24.20 13.36 38.95
C ASN A 196 -23.56 12.53 37.83
N ALA A 197 -22.88 11.48 38.30
CA ALA A 197 -22.29 10.38 37.57
C ALA A 197 -23.33 9.37 37.03
N LYS A 198 -22.93 8.52 36.07
CA LYS A 198 -22.96 7.05 36.26
C LYS A 198 -22.31 6.27 35.11
N ASP A 199 -21.42 5.40 35.54
CA ASP A 199 -20.74 4.33 34.82
C ASP A 199 -21.59 3.05 34.63
N THR A 200 -21.23 2.31 33.57
CA THR A 200 -21.14 0.84 33.42
C THR A 200 -22.35 -0.10 33.51
N LYS A 201 -22.49 -0.92 32.45
CA LYS A 201 -22.45 -2.41 32.37
C LYS A 201 -23.03 -2.81 30.99
N GLY A 202 -22.47 -3.68 30.16
CA GLY A 202 -21.77 -4.94 30.40
C GLY A 202 -22.74 -6.11 30.14
N THR A 203 -22.67 -6.77 28.98
CA THR A 203 -23.24 -8.13 28.76
C THR A 203 -22.51 -8.86 27.63
N SER A 204 -22.25 -10.14 27.90
CA SER A 204 -21.43 -11.11 27.17
C SER A 204 -22.25 -12.04 26.26
N HIS A 205 -21.50 -12.82 25.45
CA HIS A 205 -21.86 -14.01 24.65
C HIS A 205 -22.43 -13.68 23.24
N GLN A 206 -22.03 -14.35 22.15
CA GLN A 206 -21.57 -15.74 21.97
C GLN A 206 -20.85 -15.86 20.61
N SER A 207 -19.88 -16.78 20.53
CA SER A 207 -19.08 -17.13 19.35
C SER A 207 -19.88 -17.87 18.27
N SER A 208 -19.83 -17.39 17.03
CA SER A 208 -20.09 -18.21 15.83
C SER A 208 -18.98 -17.95 14.81
N GLY A 209 -18.33 -19.02 14.34
CA GLY A 209 -17.19 -18.95 13.42
C GLY A 209 -17.52 -18.25 12.11
N LEU A 210 -16.64 -17.32 11.69
CA LEU A 210 -16.71 -16.65 10.42
C LEU A 210 -15.99 -17.47 9.35
N GLU A 211 -16.77 -17.95 8.39
CA GLU A 211 -16.34 -18.36 7.05
C GLU A 211 -15.83 -17.12 6.29
N MET A 212 -14.85 -17.30 5.41
CA MET A 212 -14.28 -16.24 4.57
C MET A 212 -15.36 -15.50 3.77
N ARG A 213 -15.70 -14.28 4.19
CA ARG A 213 -16.37 -13.28 3.36
C ARG A 213 -15.40 -12.14 3.10
N PHE A 214 -15.17 -11.88 1.81
CA PHE A 214 -14.55 -10.66 1.28
C PHE A 214 -15.30 -9.41 1.80
N PRO A 215 -14.61 -8.25 1.91
CA PRO A 215 -14.98 -7.18 2.83
C PRO A 215 -16.41 -6.66 2.63
N ASN A 216 -17.17 -6.59 3.73
CA ASN A 216 -18.38 -5.78 3.80
C ASN A 216 -17.96 -4.31 3.64
N VAL A 217 -18.41 -3.68 2.56
CA VAL A 217 -18.42 -2.22 2.43
C VAL A 217 -19.55 -1.70 3.31
N GLU A 218 -19.23 -1.20 4.50
CA GLU A 218 -20.15 -0.37 5.29
C GLU A 218 -19.52 1.00 5.52
N GLU A 219 -20.04 2.02 4.82
CA GLU A 219 -20.25 3.40 5.30
C GLU A 219 -20.88 4.29 4.19
N PRO A 220 -21.52 5.44 4.46
CA PRO A 220 -22.83 5.58 5.11
C PRO A 220 -23.92 6.16 4.17
N LEU A 221 -25.13 5.59 4.30
CA LEU A 221 -26.47 6.15 4.11
C LEU A 221 -26.74 7.18 2.98
N ALA A 222 -27.09 6.67 1.79
CA ALA A 222 -28.10 7.29 0.93
C ALA A 222 -29.39 6.47 1.01
N LYS A 223 -30.54 7.13 1.23
CA LYS A 223 -31.84 6.47 1.47
C LYS A 223 -32.26 5.61 0.26
N PRO A 224 -32.82 4.39 0.49
CA PRO A 224 -33.10 3.44 -0.58
C PRO A 224 -34.33 3.84 -1.41
N ILE A 225 -34.18 3.81 -2.73
CA ILE A 225 -35.29 3.64 -3.66
C ILE A 225 -35.16 2.23 -4.26
N ASN A 226 -36.06 1.34 -3.79
CA ASN A 226 -36.38 -0.02 -4.26
C ASN A 226 -35.50 -1.20 -3.77
N PRO A 227 -36.03 -2.20 -3.00
CA PRO A 227 -35.23 -3.20 -2.27
C PRO A 227 -34.96 -4.57 -2.94
N GLU A 228 -35.29 -4.82 -4.22
CA GLU A 228 -35.43 -6.22 -4.70
C GLU A 228 -34.69 -6.62 -5.99
N ALA A 229 -33.47 -6.12 -6.25
CA ALA A 229 -32.65 -6.64 -7.35
C ALA A 229 -31.42 -7.40 -6.83
N ASN A 230 -31.51 -8.72 -6.73
CA ASN A 230 -30.33 -9.57 -6.52
C ASN A 230 -29.49 -9.57 -7.81
N CYS A 231 -28.22 -9.18 -7.72
CA CYS A 231 -27.26 -9.27 -8.82
C CYS A 231 -26.12 -10.22 -8.47
N LEU A 232 -25.43 -10.72 -9.50
CA LEU A 232 -24.32 -11.65 -9.36
C LEU A 232 -23.02 -10.93 -9.73
N GLY A 233 -22.08 -10.88 -8.79
CA GLY A 233 -20.74 -10.36 -9.00
C GLY A 233 -19.76 -11.48 -9.36
N LEU A 234 -18.95 -11.26 -10.39
CA LEU A 234 -17.89 -12.15 -10.86
C LEU A 234 -16.58 -11.38 -10.80
N TRP A 235 -15.61 -11.84 -10.01
CA TRP A 235 -14.32 -11.16 -9.90
C TRP A 235 -13.37 -11.61 -11.00
N ILE A 236 -12.92 -10.67 -11.84
CA ILE A 236 -11.86 -10.89 -12.82
C ILE A 236 -10.58 -10.22 -12.32
N ASP A 237 -9.48 -10.95 -12.34
CA ASP A 237 -8.18 -10.51 -11.87
C ASP A 237 -7.15 -10.44 -13.01
N ASN A 238 -5.96 -9.95 -12.69
CA ASN A 238 -4.83 -9.76 -13.61
C ASN A 238 -5.15 -8.86 -14.81
N LEU A 239 -5.90 -7.81 -14.53
CA LEU A 239 -6.17 -6.71 -15.46
C LEU A 239 -4.95 -5.80 -15.58
N GLU A 240 -4.86 -5.09 -16.70
CA GLU A 240 -3.88 -4.00 -16.85
C GLU A 240 -4.30 -2.77 -16.05
N LYS A 241 -3.33 -2.00 -15.56
CA LYS A 241 -3.59 -0.83 -14.69
C LYS A 241 -4.32 0.29 -15.42
N ASP A 242 -4.09 0.40 -16.72
CA ASP A 242 -4.63 1.41 -17.63
C ASP A 242 -5.89 0.93 -18.39
N LEU A 243 -6.46 -0.21 -18.01
CA LEU A 243 -7.64 -0.76 -18.67
C LEU A 243 -8.90 0.03 -18.29
N CYS A 244 -9.54 0.64 -19.29
CA CYS A 244 -10.77 1.41 -19.10
C CYS A 244 -12.00 0.50 -18.96
N PRO A 245 -12.94 0.79 -18.03
CA PRO A 245 -14.18 0.03 -17.90
C PRO A 245 -14.98 -0.13 -19.19
N ASP A 246 -15.11 0.94 -19.98
CA ASP A 246 -15.88 0.92 -21.24
C ASP A 246 -15.33 -0.11 -22.24
N ILE A 247 -13.99 -0.24 -22.31
CA ILE A 247 -13.33 -1.22 -23.18
C ILE A 247 -13.69 -2.64 -22.75
N MET A 248 -13.72 -2.92 -21.44
CA MET A 248 -14.11 -4.23 -20.93
C MET A 248 -15.58 -4.53 -21.16
N THR A 249 -16.47 -3.56 -20.91
CA THR A 249 -17.91 -3.75 -21.10
C THR A 249 -18.24 -3.99 -22.57
N ASP A 250 -17.62 -3.24 -23.47
CA ASP A 250 -17.80 -3.40 -24.92
C ASP A 250 -17.25 -4.75 -25.39
N PHE A 251 -16.06 -5.14 -24.95
CA PHE A 251 -15.45 -6.42 -25.29
C PHE A 251 -16.28 -7.62 -24.82
N ILE A 252 -16.78 -7.59 -23.58
CA ILE A 252 -17.66 -8.64 -23.04
C ILE A 252 -18.96 -8.68 -23.84
N TYR A 253 -19.56 -7.54 -24.16
CA TYR A 253 -20.77 -7.49 -24.95
C TYR A 253 -20.56 -8.05 -26.37
N GLU A 254 -19.46 -7.72 -27.02
CA GLU A 254 -19.12 -8.20 -28.37
C GLU A 254 -19.04 -9.73 -28.43
N HIS A 255 -18.41 -10.36 -27.42
CA HIS A 255 -18.14 -11.81 -27.44
C HIS A 255 -19.22 -12.64 -26.76
N THR A 256 -20.02 -12.05 -25.87
CA THR A 256 -21.03 -12.80 -25.08
C THR A 256 -22.45 -12.29 -25.29
N SER A 257 -22.65 -11.12 -25.88
CA SER A 257 -23.94 -10.40 -25.95
C SER A 257 -24.59 -10.18 -24.58
N ILE A 258 -23.77 -9.99 -23.54
CA ILE A 258 -24.21 -9.72 -22.16
C ILE A 258 -23.88 -8.27 -21.82
N HIS A 259 -24.89 -7.53 -21.37
CA HIS A 259 -24.66 -6.24 -20.73
C HIS A 259 -24.22 -6.47 -19.29
N VAL A 260 -23.04 -5.94 -18.97
CA VAL A 260 -22.44 -6.01 -17.64
C VAL A 260 -22.29 -4.62 -17.04
N GLN A 261 -22.21 -4.55 -15.72
CA GLN A 261 -21.68 -3.38 -15.01
C GLN A 261 -20.30 -3.75 -14.48
N LEU A 262 -19.35 -2.84 -14.55
CA LEU A 262 -17.98 -3.08 -14.12
C LEU A 262 -17.59 -2.10 -13.02
N GLU A 263 -17.02 -2.65 -11.96
CA GLU A 263 -16.35 -1.88 -10.93
C GLU A 263 -14.90 -2.36 -10.86
N LEU A 264 -13.96 -1.48 -11.23
CA LEU A 264 -12.54 -1.77 -11.14
C LEU A 264 -12.07 -1.49 -9.72
N SER A 265 -11.41 -2.48 -9.11
CA SER A 265 -10.78 -2.33 -7.82
C SER A 265 -9.29 -2.11 -8.05
N GLN A 266 -8.80 -0.98 -7.52
CA GLN A 266 -7.37 -0.79 -7.37
C GLN A 266 -6.93 -1.61 -6.16
N SER A 267 -5.95 -2.48 -6.38
CA SER A 267 -5.33 -3.17 -5.25
C SER A 267 -4.64 -2.14 -4.34
N ILE A 268 -4.90 -2.24 -3.04
CA ILE A 268 -4.23 -1.48 -1.98
C ILE A 268 -2.73 -1.88 -1.87
N ILE A 269 -2.36 -3.05 -2.39
CA ILE A 269 -0.99 -3.56 -2.45
C ILE A 269 -0.47 -3.42 -3.90
N PRO A 270 0.60 -2.62 -4.16
CA PRO A 270 1.13 -2.37 -5.51
C PRO A 270 1.58 -3.60 -6.30
N ALA A 271 1.91 -4.69 -5.58
CA ALA A 271 2.35 -5.98 -6.11
C ALA A 271 1.19 -6.90 -6.55
N MET A 272 -0.06 -6.60 -6.19
CA MET A 272 -1.19 -7.40 -6.63
C MET A 272 -1.75 -6.90 -7.96
N CYS A 273 -2.31 -7.85 -8.68
CA CYS A 273 -2.98 -7.64 -9.94
C CYS A 273 -4.16 -6.66 -9.80
N HIS A 274 -4.41 -5.88 -10.84
CA HIS A 274 -5.63 -5.08 -10.90
C HIS A 274 -6.78 -6.03 -11.18
N GLY A 275 -7.88 -5.86 -10.46
CA GLY A 275 -9.04 -6.72 -10.61
C GLY A 275 -10.31 -5.89 -10.69
N GLY A 276 -11.41 -6.54 -10.97
CA GLY A 276 -12.69 -5.88 -11.04
C GLY A 276 -13.84 -6.84 -10.87
N VAL A 277 -14.94 -6.31 -10.35
CA VAL A 277 -16.20 -7.04 -10.23
C VAL A 277 -17.02 -6.76 -11.48
N VAL A 278 -17.33 -7.81 -12.22
CA VAL A 278 -18.32 -7.80 -13.30
C VAL A 278 -19.66 -8.21 -12.71
N THR A 279 -20.63 -7.30 -12.75
CA THR A 279 -21.98 -7.54 -12.23
C THR A 279 -22.96 -7.83 -13.37
N VAL A 280 -23.72 -8.93 -13.21
CA VAL A 280 -24.81 -9.35 -14.10
C VAL A 280 -26.13 -9.51 -13.36
N LYS A 281 -27.24 -9.43 -14.10
CA LYS A 281 -28.59 -9.41 -13.52
C LYS A 281 -29.20 -10.79 -13.28
N THR A 282 -28.69 -11.82 -13.95
CA THR A 282 -29.31 -13.16 -13.95
C THR A 282 -28.27 -14.27 -13.93
N GLU A 283 -28.61 -15.41 -13.32
CA GLU A 283 -27.76 -16.62 -13.32
C GLU A 283 -27.44 -17.10 -14.74
N LYS A 284 -28.38 -16.94 -15.67
CA LYS A 284 -28.18 -17.28 -17.09
C LYS A 284 -27.07 -16.44 -17.72
N GLN A 285 -27.00 -15.14 -17.40
CA GLN A 285 -25.92 -14.27 -17.85
C GLN A 285 -24.60 -14.65 -17.16
N ALA A 286 -24.62 -14.90 -15.85
CA ALA A 286 -23.43 -15.31 -15.12
C ALA A 286 -22.82 -16.58 -15.70
N LYS A 287 -23.63 -17.62 -15.91
CA LYS A 287 -23.18 -18.88 -16.51
C LYS A 287 -22.56 -18.67 -17.88
N ARG A 288 -23.22 -17.92 -18.77
CA ARG A 288 -22.68 -17.63 -20.12
C ARG A 288 -21.34 -16.90 -20.07
N LEU A 289 -21.17 -15.98 -19.12
CA LEU A 289 -19.91 -15.26 -18.93
C LEU A 289 -18.83 -16.17 -18.36
N ILE A 290 -19.16 -17.04 -17.39
CA ILE A 290 -18.24 -18.04 -16.84
C ILE A 290 -17.78 -19.01 -17.94
N ASP A 291 -18.72 -19.53 -18.73
CA ASP A 291 -18.44 -20.45 -19.84
C ASP A 291 -17.48 -19.80 -20.85
N PHE A 292 -17.63 -18.50 -21.11
CA PHE A 292 -16.71 -17.72 -21.95
C PHE A 292 -15.33 -17.57 -21.29
N LEU A 293 -15.26 -17.12 -20.03
CA LEU A 293 -13.99 -16.86 -19.34
C LEU A 293 -13.16 -18.13 -19.09
N LEU A 294 -13.81 -19.28 -18.96
CA LEU A 294 -13.17 -20.58 -18.69
C LEU A 294 -13.02 -21.47 -19.93
N ASP A 295 -13.38 -20.98 -21.11
CA ASP A 295 -13.29 -21.75 -22.35
C ASP A 295 -11.83 -22.09 -22.68
N SER A 296 -11.52 -23.38 -22.76
CA SER A 296 -10.18 -23.85 -23.11
C SER A 296 -9.75 -23.51 -24.55
N ALA A 297 -10.66 -23.09 -25.43
CA ALA A 297 -10.35 -22.71 -26.80
C ALA A 297 -9.69 -21.33 -26.91
N HIS A 298 -9.87 -20.46 -25.91
CA HIS A 298 -9.37 -19.09 -25.95
C HIS A 298 -8.97 -18.53 -24.59
N ILE A 299 -8.16 -17.46 -24.61
CA ILE A 299 -7.83 -16.67 -23.42
C ILE A 299 -7.99 -15.18 -23.78
N VAL A 300 -8.66 -14.41 -22.92
CA VAL A 300 -8.69 -12.96 -23.03
C VAL A 300 -7.36 -12.39 -22.57
N ILE A 301 -6.72 -11.59 -23.42
CA ILE A 301 -5.44 -10.94 -23.13
C ILE A 301 -5.50 -9.45 -23.44
N SER A 302 -4.68 -8.67 -22.74
CA SER A 302 -4.35 -7.30 -23.15
C SER A 302 -3.48 -7.30 -24.41
N SER A 303 -3.41 -6.16 -25.08
CA SER A 303 -2.42 -5.82 -26.13
C SER A 303 -0.98 -6.10 -25.68
N LYS A 304 -0.70 -5.96 -24.39
CA LYS A 304 0.60 -6.23 -23.74
C LYS A 304 0.81 -7.72 -23.42
N GLY A 305 -0.16 -8.57 -23.72
CA GLY A 305 -0.10 -10.03 -23.55
C GLY A 305 -0.44 -10.52 -22.14
N ARG A 306 -0.98 -9.66 -21.26
CA ARG A 306 -1.40 -10.04 -19.91
C ARG A 306 -2.76 -10.75 -19.96
N PRO A 307 -2.87 -12.00 -19.48
CA PRO A 307 -4.13 -12.74 -19.53
C PRO A 307 -5.05 -12.39 -18.37
N TRP A 308 -6.34 -12.26 -18.64
CA TRP A 308 -7.35 -12.22 -17.60
C TRP A 308 -7.35 -13.53 -16.82
N PHE A 309 -7.61 -13.43 -15.52
CA PHE A 309 -7.69 -14.58 -14.64
C PHE A 309 -9.01 -14.62 -13.89
N PHE A 310 -9.64 -15.79 -13.85
CA PHE A 310 -10.92 -16.03 -13.20
C PHE A 310 -10.93 -17.43 -12.61
N LYS A 311 -11.52 -17.60 -11.42
CA LYS A 311 -11.85 -18.90 -10.82
C LYS A 311 -13.36 -18.99 -10.61
N GLU A 312 -13.93 -20.17 -10.78
CA GLU A 312 -15.39 -20.38 -10.70
C GLU A 312 -15.98 -20.06 -9.31
N ASP A 313 -15.20 -20.27 -8.26
CA ASP A 313 -15.55 -19.96 -6.87
C ASP A 313 -15.48 -18.46 -6.52
N TRP A 314 -14.99 -17.62 -7.45
CA TRP A 314 -14.97 -16.15 -7.30
C TRP A 314 -16.27 -15.46 -7.74
N ARG A 315 -17.39 -16.17 -7.57
CA ARG A 315 -18.73 -15.65 -7.78
C ARG A 315 -19.37 -15.33 -6.43
N GLN A 316 -20.01 -14.15 -6.33
CA GLN A 316 -20.72 -13.75 -5.12
C GLN A 316 -22.12 -13.22 -5.45
N MET A 317 -23.08 -13.57 -4.60
CA MET A 317 -24.42 -12.96 -4.64
C MET A 317 -24.36 -11.59 -3.96
N CYS A 318 -24.57 -10.53 -4.72
CA CYS A 318 -24.61 -9.17 -4.20
C CYS A 318 -26.05 -8.82 -3.81
N LYS A 319 -26.29 -8.52 -2.53
CA LYS A 319 -27.57 -8.03 -2.02
C LYS A 319 -27.52 -6.51 -1.94
N GLY A 320 -28.31 -5.82 -2.76
CA GLY A 320 -28.41 -4.37 -2.77
C GLY A 320 -28.32 -3.78 -4.17
N THR A 321 -28.71 -2.51 -4.31
CA THR A 321 -28.71 -1.79 -5.58
C THR A 321 -27.29 -1.34 -5.94
N VAL A 322 -26.79 -1.76 -7.10
CA VAL A 322 -25.57 -1.17 -7.69
C VAL A 322 -25.91 0.27 -8.12
N PRO A 323 -25.18 1.30 -7.66
CA PRO A 323 -25.37 2.65 -8.16
C PRO A 323 -25.27 2.63 -9.68
N ARG A 324 -26.26 3.19 -10.36
CA ARG A 324 -26.16 3.44 -11.80
C ARG A 324 -25.10 4.52 -11.95
N HIS A 325 -23.86 4.16 -12.29
CA HIS A 325 -22.92 5.16 -12.78
C HIS A 325 -23.60 5.81 -13.98
N GLU A 326 -23.97 7.09 -13.82
CA GLU A 326 -24.39 7.91 -14.93
C GLU A 326 -23.27 7.84 -15.96
N GLN A 327 -23.63 7.46 -17.18
CA GLN A 327 -22.73 7.45 -18.32
C GLN A 327 -22.16 8.86 -18.48
N HIS A 328 -20.98 9.10 -17.91
CA HIS A 328 -20.19 10.26 -18.28
C HIS A 328 -19.87 10.07 -19.76
N LYS A 329 -20.45 10.93 -20.61
CA LYS A 329 -20.15 10.92 -22.04
C LYS A 329 -18.63 10.98 -22.22
N PRO A 330 -18.05 10.13 -23.09
CA PRO A 330 -16.61 10.06 -23.24
C PRO A 330 -16.08 11.41 -23.72
N VAL A 331 -15.10 11.96 -22.99
CA VAL A 331 -14.20 12.96 -23.54
C VAL A 331 -13.38 12.22 -24.60
N GLN A 332 -13.69 12.45 -25.87
CA GLN A 332 -12.88 11.96 -26.98
C GLN A 332 -11.51 12.65 -26.95
N ASN A 333 -10.57 12.12 -26.19
CA ASN A 333 -9.16 12.34 -26.46
C ASN A 333 -8.77 11.47 -27.66
N LYS A 334 -9.07 11.97 -28.86
CA LYS A 334 -8.46 11.48 -30.09
C LYS A 334 -6.97 11.84 -30.04
N GLY A 335 -6.15 10.92 -29.56
CA GLY A 335 -4.70 11.08 -29.62
C GLY A 335 -3.93 10.38 -28.51
N GLN A 336 -4.25 9.12 -28.20
CA GLN A 336 -3.30 8.26 -27.50
C GLN A 336 -3.43 6.83 -28.04
N GLN A 337 -2.26 6.22 -28.22
CA GLN A 337 -1.97 5.03 -29.00
C GLN A 337 -2.74 3.80 -28.51
N ASP A 338 -2.91 2.83 -29.41
CA ASP A 338 -3.66 1.55 -29.40
C ASP A 338 -3.39 0.56 -28.21
N ASP A 339 -2.79 1.03 -27.11
CA ASP A 339 -2.08 0.23 -26.11
C ASP A 339 -2.96 -0.37 -25.00
N SER A 340 -4.26 -0.06 -24.96
CA SER A 340 -5.22 -0.57 -23.95
C SER A 340 -6.26 -1.55 -24.53
N ARG A 341 -6.01 -2.14 -25.70
CA ARG A 341 -6.98 -3.03 -26.37
C ARG A 341 -6.96 -4.44 -25.81
N LEU A 342 -8.14 -5.06 -25.76
CA LEU A 342 -8.33 -6.48 -25.42
C LEU A 342 -8.45 -7.31 -26.69
N ARG A 343 -7.99 -8.56 -26.64
CA ARG A 343 -8.16 -9.53 -27.72
C ARG A 343 -8.24 -10.96 -27.19
N LEU A 344 -8.72 -11.86 -28.05
CA LEU A 344 -8.64 -13.29 -27.82
C LEU A 344 -7.35 -13.86 -28.43
N THR A 345 -6.67 -14.71 -27.66
CA THR A 345 -5.68 -15.64 -28.21
C THR A 345 -6.25 -17.05 -28.19
N HIS A 346 -5.92 -17.85 -29.19
CA HIS A 346 -6.54 -19.17 -29.43
C HIS A 346 -5.56 -20.32 -29.22
N ARG A 347 -6.10 -21.44 -28.75
CA ARG A 347 -5.37 -22.68 -28.48
C ARG A 347 -4.50 -23.08 -29.68
N GLY A 348 -3.25 -23.46 -29.41
CA GLY A 348 -2.28 -23.86 -30.45
C GLY A 348 -1.45 -22.71 -31.02
N THR A 349 -1.69 -21.46 -30.60
CA THR A 349 -0.78 -20.34 -30.88
C THR A 349 0.27 -20.20 -29.80
N LYS A 350 1.47 -19.70 -30.14
CA LYS A 350 2.54 -19.44 -29.15
C LYS A 350 2.10 -18.43 -28.08
N GLU A 351 1.26 -17.47 -28.47
CA GLU A 351 0.72 -16.48 -27.55
C GLU A 351 -0.24 -17.09 -26.54
N TYR A 352 -1.11 -18.01 -26.99
CA TYR A 352 -1.98 -18.76 -26.09
C TYR A 352 -1.18 -19.59 -25.09
N GLU A 353 -0.14 -20.31 -25.53
CA GLU A 353 0.67 -21.13 -24.61
C GLU A 353 1.34 -20.25 -23.54
N ARG A 354 1.90 -19.09 -23.93
CA ARG A 354 2.45 -18.13 -22.97
C ARG A 354 1.38 -17.56 -22.02
N ALA A 355 0.22 -17.19 -22.55
CA ALA A 355 -0.90 -16.70 -21.75
C ALA A 355 -1.37 -17.78 -20.75
N LYS A 356 -1.35 -19.04 -21.15
CA LYS A 356 -1.71 -20.16 -20.29
C LYS A 356 -0.69 -20.40 -19.18
N GLU A 357 0.60 -20.31 -19.49
CA GLU A 357 1.68 -20.36 -18.49
C GLU A 357 1.53 -19.24 -17.45
N LEU A 358 1.22 -18.01 -17.90
CA LEU A 358 0.97 -16.87 -17.01
C LEU A 358 -0.28 -17.07 -16.13
N GLN A 359 -1.40 -17.58 -16.69
CA GLN A 359 -2.57 -17.94 -15.88
C GLN A 359 -2.25 -19.00 -14.83
N ASN A 360 -1.42 -20.01 -15.19
CA ASN A 360 -1.01 -21.05 -14.25
C ASN A 360 -0.14 -20.49 -13.13
N LEU A 361 0.78 -19.57 -13.43
CA LEU A 361 1.58 -18.88 -12.42
C LEU A 361 0.69 -18.04 -11.48
N HIS A 362 -0.28 -17.32 -12.03
CA HIS A 362 -1.22 -16.53 -11.24
C HIS A 362 -2.14 -17.40 -10.37
N SER A 363 -2.52 -18.58 -10.86
CA SER A 363 -3.24 -19.58 -10.06
C SER A 363 -2.41 -20.09 -8.88
N GLN A 364 -1.13 -20.37 -9.09
CA GLN A 364 -0.20 -20.79 -8.02
C GLN A 364 -0.05 -19.71 -6.96
N TYR A 365 0.09 -18.45 -7.37
CA TYR A 365 0.13 -17.29 -6.48
C TYR A 365 -1.12 -17.23 -5.59
N HIS A 366 -2.32 -17.30 -6.18
CA HIS A 366 -3.57 -17.26 -5.39
C HIS A 366 -3.71 -18.43 -4.42
N ASN A 367 -3.31 -19.64 -4.83
CA ASN A 367 -3.32 -20.79 -3.94
C ASN A 367 -2.34 -20.63 -2.77
N HIS A 368 -1.20 -19.96 -2.98
CA HIS A 368 -0.25 -19.66 -1.92
C HIS A 368 -0.83 -18.64 -0.93
N VAL A 369 -1.38 -17.52 -1.44
CA VAL A 369 -2.02 -16.48 -0.62
C VAL A 369 -3.17 -17.06 0.21
N GLU A 370 -4.01 -17.89 -0.38
CA GLU A 370 -5.11 -18.57 0.32
C GLU A 370 -4.60 -19.45 1.47
N ARG A 371 -3.54 -20.21 1.25
CA ARG A 371 -2.92 -21.04 2.31
C ARG A 371 -2.34 -20.21 3.45
N LEU A 372 -1.68 -19.09 3.13
CA LEU A 372 -1.18 -18.16 4.15
C LEU A 372 -2.33 -17.60 4.99
N TYR A 373 -3.42 -17.22 4.34
CA TYR A 373 -4.60 -16.70 5.03
C TYR A 373 -5.26 -17.75 5.93
N LEU A 374 -5.43 -18.99 5.45
CA LEU A 374 -5.96 -20.09 6.26
C LEU A 374 -5.05 -20.40 7.47
N LYS A 375 -3.74 -20.30 7.30
CA LYS A 375 -2.77 -20.43 8.39
C LYS A 375 -2.93 -19.30 9.40
N LEU A 376 -3.02 -18.05 8.95
CA LEU A 376 -3.25 -16.89 9.81
C LEU A 376 -4.52 -17.08 10.66
N GLN A 377 -5.66 -17.39 10.03
CA GLN A 377 -6.91 -17.65 10.75
C GLN A 377 -6.80 -18.79 11.77
N SER A 378 -6.00 -19.82 11.47
CA SER A 378 -5.78 -20.93 12.39
C SER A 378 -4.98 -20.48 13.62
N GLU A 379 -3.90 -19.73 13.42
CA GLU A 379 -3.06 -19.22 14.51
C GLU A 379 -3.80 -18.18 15.36
N GLU A 380 -4.54 -17.26 14.74
CA GLU A 380 -5.39 -16.30 15.45
C GLU A 380 -6.41 -17.02 16.34
N ARG A 381 -7.10 -18.05 15.81
CA ARG A 381 -8.04 -18.86 16.61
C ARG A 381 -7.35 -19.54 17.80
N LYS A 382 -6.15 -20.08 17.62
CA LYS A 382 -5.39 -20.70 18.73
C LYS A 382 -5.03 -19.69 19.81
N LEU A 383 -4.61 -18.49 19.44
CA LEU A 383 -4.29 -17.41 20.37
C LEU A 383 -5.54 -16.93 21.13
N MET A 384 -6.66 -16.78 20.44
CA MET A 384 -7.93 -16.36 21.03
C MET A 384 -8.56 -17.42 21.94
N LEU A 385 -8.23 -18.71 21.74
CA LEU A 385 -8.70 -19.83 22.58
C LEU A 385 -7.80 -20.13 23.79
N ARG A 386 -6.59 -19.57 23.87
CA ARG A 386 -5.78 -19.60 25.10
C ARG A 386 -6.39 -18.67 26.14
N ARG A 387 -7.34 -19.18 26.94
CA ARG A 387 -7.73 -18.54 28.20
C ARG A 387 -6.54 -18.57 29.16
N GLY A 388 -6.23 -17.41 29.73
CA GLY A 388 -5.21 -17.24 30.77
C GLY A 388 -5.49 -18.05 32.02
#